data_AF-A0A3B9XIJ6-F1
#
_entry.id   AF-A0A3B9XIJ6-F1
#
_cell.length_a   1.000
_cell.length_b   1.000
_cell.length_c   1.000
_cell.angle_alpha   90.00
_cell.angle_beta   90.00
_cell.angle_gamma   90.00
#
_symmetry.space_group_name_H-M   'P 1'
#
loop_
_entity.id
_entity.type
_entity.pdbx_description
1 polymer ?
#
loop_
_entity_poly.entity_id
_entity_poly.type
_entity_poly.pdbx_seq_one_letter_code
_entity_poly.pdbx_strand_id
1 'polypeptide(L)' 'MKERKSKFLNSSQIELKNTYTPSDLPDQNFSDNLGDPGEYPFTRGVQPNMYRGRFWTMRQYAGFGSAKESNERYK' A
#
# COMPACT_ATOMS: atom_id res chain seq x y z
N MET A 1 -13.96 22.97 20.20
CA MET A 1 -14.35 21.63 20.73
C MET A 1 -13.12 21.00 21.37
N LYS A 2 -13.29 20.27 22.47
CA LYS A 2 -12.19 19.55 23.11
C LYS A 2 -12.02 18.17 22.48
N GLU A 3 -10.79 17.74 22.24
CA GLU A 3 -10.52 16.40 21.71
C GLU A 3 -10.75 15.31 22.76
N ARG A 4 -11.15 14.12 22.31
CA ARG A 4 -11.49 12.98 23.19
C ARG A 4 -10.28 12.39 23.90
N LYS A 5 -9.11 12.49 23.29
CA LYS A 5 -7.83 11.96 23.78
C LYS A 5 -6.77 13.02 23.60
N SER A 6 -5.67 12.89 24.35
CA SER A 6 -4.50 13.77 24.19
C SER A 6 -3.71 13.48 22.92
N LYS A 7 -3.69 12.22 22.47
CA LYS A 7 -2.99 11.77 21.27
C LYS A 7 -3.81 10.72 20.52
N PHE A 8 -3.68 10.74 19.20
CA PHE A 8 -4.23 9.72 18.30
C PHE A 8 -3.08 9.00 17.62
N LEU A 9 -2.94 7.69 17.88
CA LEU A 9 -1.87 6.86 17.33
C LEU A 9 -2.45 5.82 16.39
N ASN A 10 -1.73 5.48 15.31
CA ASN A 10 -2.02 4.30 14.51
C ASN A 10 -1.45 3.01 15.15
N SER A 11 -1.66 1.86 14.53
CA SER A 11 -1.16 0.56 15.01
C SER A 11 0.38 0.48 15.09
N SER A 12 1.09 1.34 14.34
CA SER A 12 2.55 1.46 14.34
C SER A 12 3.07 2.53 15.30
N GLN A 13 2.21 3.07 16.18
CA GLN A 13 2.55 4.10 17.17
C GLN A 13 2.94 5.47 16.60
N ILE A 14 2.50 5.78 15.37
CA ILE A 14 2.71 7.09 14.75
C ILE A 14 1.58 8.04 15.17
N GLU A 15 1.94 9.23 15.65
CA GLU A 15 1.00 10.27 16.05
C GLU A 15 0.35 10.95 14.84
N LEU A 16 -0.97 11.05 14.88
CA LEU A 16 -1.79 11.58 13.80
C LEU A 16 -2.27 12.99 14.14
N LYS A 17 -2.02 13.92 13.21
CA LYS A 17 -2.62 15.26 13.25
C LYS A 17 -4.12 15.17 12.95
N ASN A 18 -4.89 16.10 13.49
CA ASN A 18 -6.34 16.20 13.22
C ASN A 18 -6.62 16.56 11.75
N THR A 19 -5.73 17.33 11.11
CA THR A 19 -5.85 17.69 9.69
C THR A 19 -4.45 17.79 9.10
N TYR A 20 -4.32 17.35 7.84
CA TYR A 20 -3.09 17.48 7.06
C TYR A 20 -3.33 18.49 5.94
N THR A 21 -2.38 19.39 5.77
CA THR A 21 -2.37 20.48 4.80
C THR A 21 -1.18 20.30 3.84
N PRO A 22 -1.11 21.07 2.73
CA PRO A 22 0.07 21.02 1.86
C PRO A 22 1.40 21.27 2.57
N SER A 23 1.40 22.02 3.69
CA SER A 23 2.59 22.27 4.52
C SER A 23 3.08 21.04 5.28
N ASP A 24 2.26 20.00 5.39
CA ASP A 24 2.61 18.72 6.04
C ASP A 24 3.21 17.71 5.06
N LEU A 25 3.27 18.04 3.76
CA LEU A 25 3.91 17.19 2.77
C LEU A 25 5.42 17.15 3.03
N PRO A 26 6.05 15.96 2.93
CA PRO A 26 7.50 15.85 2.99
C PRO A 26 8.16 16.60 1.84
N ASP A 27 9.48 16.81 1.95
CA ASP A 27 10.27 17.56 0.99
C ASP A 27 10.00 17.07 -0.45
N GLN A 28 9.54 17.97 -1.32
CA GLN A 28 8.99 17.64 -2.63
C GLN A 28 10.08 17.41 -3.69
N ASN A 29 11.22 16.83 -3.30
CA ASN A 29 12.21 16.39 -4.26
C ASN A 29 11.62 15.22 -5.07
N PHE A 30 11.08 15.56 -6.24
CA PHE A 30 10.38 14.62 -7.09
C PHE A 30 11.28 13.46 -7.48
N SER A 31 12.51 13.73 -7.93
CA SER A 31 13.42 12.71 -8.43
C SER A 31 13.86 11.72 -7.35
N ASP A 32 14.11 12.20 -6.13
CA ASP A 32 14.67 11.35 -5.06
C ASP A 32 13.61 10.59 -4.26
N ASN A 33 12.41 11.18 -4.08
CA ASN A 33 11.36 10.63 -3.21
C ASN A 33 10.19 9.99 -3.97
N LEU A 34 9.86 10.49 -5.17
CA LEU A 34 8.66 10.07 -5.91
C LEU A 34 9.01 9.29 -7.18
N GLY A 35 9.80 9.90 -8.07
CA GLY A 35 10.15 9.40 -9.39
C GLY A 35 8.95 9.19 -10.32
N ASP A 36 9.23 8.69 -11.51
CA ASP A 36 8.23 8.14 -12.43
C ASP A 36 7.96 6.66 -12.12
N PRO A 37 6.75 6.15 -12.41
CA PRO A 37 6.45 4.72 -12.23
C PRO A 37 7.37 3.86 -13.09
N GLY A 38 7.87 2.75 -12.54
CA GLY A 38 8.82 1.88 -13.22
C GLY A 38 10.28 2.32 -13.13
N GLU A 39 10.57 3.45 -12.47
CA GLU A 39 11.92 3.95 -12.23
C GLU A 39 12.19 4.08 -10.73
N TYR A 40 13.46 4.05 -10.32
CA TYR A 40 13.85 4.31 -8.93
C TYR A 40 13.34 5.70 -8.50
N PRO A 41 12.81 5.89 -7.27
CA PRO A 41 12.75 4.97 -6.13
C PRO A 41 11.56 4.01 -6.12
N PHE A 42 10.80 3.91 -7.21
CA PHE A 42 9.62 3.05 -7.36
C PHE A 42 8.47 3.37 -6.40
N THR A 43 8.49 4.54 -5.74
CA THR A 43 7.42 5.00 -4.83
C THR A 43 6.05 5.02 -5.52
N ARG A 44 6.02 5.30 -6.83
CA ARG A 44 4.80 5.33 -7.65
C ARG A 44 4.46 4.01 -8.34
N GLY A 45 5.23 2.95 -8.07
CA GLY A 45 5.02 1.62 -8.62
C GLY A 45 6.23 1.11 -9.40
N VAL A 46 6.37 -0.22 -9.46
CA VAL A 46 7.50 -0.92 -10.09
C VAL A 46 7.37 -1.11 -11.61
N GLN A 47 6.22 -0.78 -12.19
CA GLN A 47 5.95 -0.92 -13.62
C GLN A 47 5.49 0.42 -14.22
N PRO A 48 5.92 0.82 -15.42
CA PRO A 48 5.57 2.12 -16.02
C PRO A 48 4.07 2.35 -16.24
N ASN A 49 3.32 1.29 -16.54
CA ASN A 49 1.88 1.36 -16.82
C ASN A 49 1.01 0.62 -15.79
N MET A 50 1.61 0.03 -14.75
CA MET A 50 0.95 -0.68 -13.64
C MET A 50 -0.28 -1.50 -14.11
N TYR A 51 -1.43 -1.28 -13.46
CA TYR A 51 -2.66 -2.02 -13.72
C TYR A 51 -3.38 -1.66 -15.01
N ARG A 52 -2.90 -0.66 -15.77
CA ARG A 52 -3.33 -0.44 -17.16
C ARG A 52 -2.68 -1.43 -18.11
N GLY A 53 -1.48 -1.92 -17.78
CA GLY A 53 -0.78 -2.97 -18.53
C GLY A 53 -1.23 -4.37 -18.11
N ARG A 54 -1.18 -4.65 -16.80
CA ARG A 54 -1.60 -5.94 -16.24
C ARG A 54 -2.18 -5.77 -14.85
N PHE A 55 -3.37 -6.31 -14.61
CA PHE A 55 -3.95 -6.35 -13.27
C PHE A 55 -3.07 -7.12 -12.28
N TRP A 56 -3.22 -6.82 -10.99
CA TRP A 56 -2.63 -7.65 -9.95
C TRP A 56 -3.11 -9.09 -10.07
N THR A 57 -2.28 -10.04 -9.64
CA THR A 57 -2.69 -11.44 -9.63
C THR A 57 -3.68 -11.64 -8.50
N MET A 58 -4.94 -11.94 -8.82
CA MET A 58 -5.92 -12.42 -7.85
C MET A 58 -5.52 -13.82 -7.39
N ARG A 59 -4.76 -13.92 -6.30
CA ARG A 59 -4.25 -15.19 -5.77
C ARG A 59 -5.05 -15.59 -4.54
N GLN A 60 -6.08 -16.41 -4.73
CA GLN A 60 -6.81 -16.98 -3.60
C GLN A 60 -5.94 -18.03 -2.90
N TYR A 61 -5.84 -17.92 -1.58
CA TYR A 61 -5.36 -19.02 -0.75
C TYR A 61 -6.44 -20.09 -0.72
N ALA A 62 -6.07 -21.33 -1.00
CA ALA A 62 -6.90 -22.50 -0.81
C ALA A 62 -6.02 -23.62 -0.22
N GLY A 63 -6.63 -24.72 0.23
CA GLY A 63 -5.92 -25.83 0.86
C GLY A 63 -6.65 -26.31 2.10
N PHE A 64 -7.22 -27.50 2.01
CA PHE A 64 -7.79 -28.25 3.13
C PHE A 64 -7.84 -29.74 2.77
N GLY A 65 -7.84 -30.62 3.78
CA GLY A 65 -7.87 -32.06 3.57
C GLY A 65 -6.60 -32.61 2.92
N SER A 66 -6.76 -33.54 1.98
CA SER A 66 -5.68 -34.17 1.23
C SER A 66 -5.19 -33.33 0.05
N ALA A 67 -4.00 -33.68 -0.46
CA ALA A 67 -3.44 -33.04 -1.65
C ALA A 67 -4.37 -33.14 -2.88
N LYS A 68 -5.15 -34.23 -2.99
CA LYS A 68 -6.10 -34.43 -4.09
C LYS A 68 -7.28 -33.46 -3.99
N GLU A 69 -7.90 -33.36 -2.82
CA GLU A 69 -9.04 -32.46 -2.57
C GLU A 69 -8.65 -30.99 -2.73
N SER A 70 -7.45 -30.63 -2.27
CA SER A 70 -6.91 -29.29 -2.52
C SER A 70 -6.66 -29.04 -4.02
N ASN A 71 -6.14 -30.03 -4.76
CA ASN A 71 -5.94 -29.92 -6.22
C ASN A 71 -7.25 -29.70 -6.99
N GLU A 72 -8.34 -30.35 -6.56
CA GLU A 72 -9.67 -30.15 -7.13
C GLU A 72 -10.16 -28.70 -6.95
N ARG A 73 -9.82 -28.04 -5.84
CA ARG A 73 -10.21 -26.64 -5.58
C ARG A 73 -9.37 -25.61 -6.34
N TYR A 74 -8.14 -25.97 -6.71
CA TYR A 74 -7.21 -25.10 -7.45
C TYR A 74 -7.44 -25.09 -8.97
N LYS A 75 -8.07 -26.13 -9.52
CA LYS A 75 -8.43 -26.24 -10.94
C LYS A 75 -9.69 -25.44 -11.24
#